data_AF-A0A2N2E271-F1
#
_entry.id   AF-A0A2N2E271-F1
#
_cell.length_a   1.000
_cell.length_b   1.000
_cell.length_c   1.000
_cell.angle_alpha   90.00
_cell.angle_beta   90.00
_cell.angle_gamma   90.00
#
_symmetry.space_group_name_H-M   'P 1'
#
loop_
_entity.id
_entity.type
_entity.pdbx_description
1 polymer ?
#
loop_
_entity_poly.entity_id
_entity_poly.type
_entity_poly.pdbx_seq_one_letter_code
_entity_poly.pdbx_strand_id
1 'polypeptide(L)'
;MMERRFDYIIVGSGVGGATIARELSKKNNSILVIEKGEMEKSYGTFMDSARYFDVNKVTKIPKKSKEGVTIWRTFMAGGSAFVSAGNFFRCLESDFKSMGIDLSDEFLEAEKELRVAPLDDSLISEGS
;
A
#
# COMPACT_ATOMS: atom_id res chain seq x y z
N MET A 1 -17.20 23.45 18.44
CA MET A 1 -16.14 22.44 18.16
C MET A 1 -14.81 23.16 18.17
N MET A 2 -13.76 22.55 18.73
CA MET A 2 -12.41 23.13 18.70
C MET A 2 -11.81 22.92 17.31
N GLU A 3 -11.34 24.00 16.67
CA GLU A 3 -10.64 23.93 15.39
C GLU A 3 -9.29 23.22 15.60
N ARG A 4 -9.02 22.15 14.84
CA ARG A 4 -7.72 21.47 14.84
C ARG A 4 -6.99 21.86 13.57
N ARG A 5 -5.76 22.35 13.71
CA ARG A 5 -4.87 22.70 12.59
C ARG A 5 -3.76 21.67 12.49
N PHE A 6 -3.41 21.33 11.26
CA PHE A 6 -2.34 20.42 10.90
C PHE A 6 -1.56 21.04 9.74
N ASP A 7 -0.25 20.84 9.70
CA ASP A 7 0.60 21.29 8.59
C ASP A 7 0.29 20.49 7.32
N TYR A 8 -0.04 19.20 7.47
CA TYR A 8 -0.38 18.31 6.36
C TYR A 8 -1.59 17.44 6.68
N ILE A 9 -2.43 17.23 5.67
CA ILE A 9 -3.50 16.23 5.68
C ILE A 9 -3.20 15.21 4.59
N ILE A 10 -3.12 13.94 4.97
CA ILE A 10 -2.87 12.82 4.08
C ILE A 10 -4.15 11.98 4.02
N VAL A 11 -4.72 11.86 2.83
CA VAL A 11 -5.95 11.09 2.60
C VAL A 11 -5.57 9.73 2.02
N GLY A 12 -5.77 8.69 2.83
CA GLY A 12 -5.38 7.31 2.55
C GLY A 12 -4.07 6.94 3.24
N SER A 13 -4.07 5.77 3.89
CA SER A 13 -2.92 5.21 4.62
C SER A 13 -2.26 4.04 3.89
N GLY A 14 -2.52 3.90 2.58
CA GLY A 14 -1.79 2.96 1.72
C GLY A 14 -0.32 3.35 1.54
N VAL A 15 0.43 2.59 0.74
CA VAL A 15 1.89 2.73 0.57
C VAL A 15 2.34 4.19 0.45
N GLY A 16 1.85 4.93 -0.55
CA GLY A 16 2.27 6.32 -0.75
C GLY A 16 1.91 7.25 0.42
N GLY A 17 0.73 7.08 1.00
CA GLY A 17 0.30 7.89 2.15
C GLY A 17 1.11 7.61 3.40
N ALA A 18 1.41 6.34 3.67
CA ALA A 18 2.26 5.92 4.79
C ALA A 18 3.70 6.41 4.62
N THR A 19 4.28 6.30 3.42
CA THR A 19 5.64 6.79 3.12
C THR A 19 5.73 8.31 3.32
N ILE A 20 4.79 9.08 2.79
CA ILE A 20 4.77 10.55 2.97
C ILE A 20 4.58 10.90 4.45
N ALA A 21 3.67 10.23 5.16
CA ALA A 21 3.45 10.46 6.58
C ALA A 21 4.74 10.22 7.39
N ARG A 22 5.46 9.13 7.11
CA ARG A 22 6.76 8.81 7.73
C ARG A 22 7.77 9.93 7.47
N GLU A 23 7.98 10.34 6.22
CA GLU A 23 8.98 11.36 5.89
C GLU A 23 8.66 12.74 6.48
N LEU A 24 7.39 13.13 6.47
CA LEU A 24 6.98 14.39 7.07
C LEU A 24 7.07 14.36 8.60
N SER A 25 6.82 13.21 9.23
CA SER A 25 6.89 13.06 10.69
C SER A 25 8.29 13.26 11.24
N LYS A 26 9.33 12.86 10.47
CA LYS A 26 10.75 13.07 10.82
C LYS A 26 11.14 14.55 10.94
N LYS A 27 10.31 15.46 10.40
CA LYS A 27 10.57 16.91 10.33
C LYS A 27 9.74 17.73 11.33
N ASN A 28 9.23 17.11 12.40
CA ASN A 28 8.40 17.75 13.45
C ASN A 28 7.11 18.41 12.93
N ASN A 29 6.57 17.96 11.80
CA ASN A 29 5.30 18.46 11.28
C ASN A 29 4.11 17.85 12.03
N SER A 30 3.05 18.63 12.22
CA SER A 30 1.74 18.14 12.65
C SER A 30 0.98 17.55 11.45
N ILE A 31 0.62 16.27 11.53
CA ILE A 31 0.08 15.51 10.39
C ILE A 31 -1.23 14.84 10.81
N LEU A 32 -2.24 14.96 9.96
CA LEU A 32 -3.48 14.19 10.05
C LEU A 32 -3.53 13.18 8.90
N VAL A 33 -3.51 11.89 9.23
CA VAL A 33 -3.78 10.81 8.26
C VAL A 33 -5.24 10.38 8.39
N ILE A 34 -5.96 10.33 7.27
CA ILE A 34 -7.36 9.91 7.21
C ILE A 34 -7.45 8.66 6.35
N GLU A 35 -7.83 7.54 6.96
CA GLU A 35 -8.11 6.28 6.26
C GLU A 35 -9.63 6.05 6.24
N LYS A 36 -10.15 5.56 5.12
CA LYS A 36 -11.57 5.23 5.00
C LYS A 36 -11.92 3.98 5.80
N GLY A 37 -11.02 3.01 5.79
CA GLY A 37 -11.14 1.78 6.56
C GLY A 37 -10.70 1.92 8.00
N GLU A 38 -10.55 0.77 8.66
CA GLU A 38 -10.09 0.67 10.03
C GLU A 38 -8.72 -0.03 10.11
N MET A 39 -8.09 0.05 11.27
CA MET A 39 -7.00 -0.85 11.62
C MET A 39 -7.62 -2.20 12.01
N GLU A 40 -7.61 -3.13 11.07
CA GLU A 40 -8.12 -4.49 11.27
C GLU A 40 -7.36 -5.20 12.41
N LYS A 41 -8.03 -6.15 13.05
CA LYS A 41 -7.48 -6.89 14.21
C LYS A 41 -7.42 -8.39 13.98
N SER A 42 -8.10 -8.90 12.97
CA SER A 42 -8.09 -10.32 12.61
C SER A 42 -8.01 -10.48 11.09
N TYR A 43 -7.31 -11.53 10.66
CA TYR A 43 -6.91 -11.73 9.27
C TYR A 43 -6.84 -13.22 8.94
N GLY A 44 -6.79 -13.52 7.63
CA GLY A 44 -6.43 -14.85 7.14
C GLY A 44 -7.61 -15.76 6.81
N THR A 45 -8.85 -15.38 7.16
CA THR A 45 -10.05 -16.11 6.72
C THR A 45 -10.78 -15.39 5.58
N PHE A 46 -11.56 -16.13 4.81
CA PHE A 46 -12.47 -15.54 3.82
C PHE A 46 -13.44 -14.54 4.46
N MET A 47 -13.90 -14.82 5.68
CA MET A 47 -14.82 -13.93 6.38
C MET A 47 -14.15 -12.64 6.83
N ASP A 48 -12.85 -12.69 7.19
CA ASP A 48 -12.06 -11.49 7.45
C ASP A 48 -11.96 -10.63 6.20
N SER A 49 -11.70 -11.24 5.04
CA SER A 49 -11.57 -10.54 3.77
C SER A 49 -12.78 -9.66 3.43
N ALA A 50 -13.99 -10.12 3.77
CA ALA A 50 -15.21 -9.38 3.51
C ALA A 50 -15.35 -8.07 4.32
N ARG A 51 -14.54 -7.86 5.37
CA ARG A 51 -14.55 -6.61 6.16
C ARG A 51 -13.74 -5.50 5.51
N TYR A 52 -12.58 -5.84 4.94
CA TYR A 52 -11.64 -4.85 4.42
C TYR A 52 -11.58 -4.74 2.89
N PHE A 53 -12.05 -5.72 2.11
CA PHE A 53 -12.14 -5.54 0.66
C PHE A 53 -13.32 -4.65 0.23
N ASP A 54 -13.14 -3.84 -0.82
CA ASP A 54 -14.21 -3.04 -1.43
C ASP A 54 -15.15 -3.92 -2.29
N VAL A 55 -15.97 -4.70 -1.59
CA VAL A 55 -16.95 -5.61 -2.17
C VAL A 55 -18.38 -5.14 -1.93
N ASN A 56 -19.30 -5.63 -2.74
CA ASN A 56 -20.73 -5.50 -2.44
C ASN A 56 -21.04 -6.21 -1.12
N LYS A 57 -21.76 -5.53 -0.21
CA LYS A 57 -22.05 -6.07 1.14
C LYS A 57 -22.85 -7.37 1.13
N VAL A 58 -23.70 -7.57 0.12
CA VAL A 58 -24.58 -8.75 -0.02
C VAL A 58 -23.88 -9.84 -0.85
N THR A 59 -23.45 -9.52 -2.07
CA THR A 59 -22.92 -10.54 -3.00
C THR A 59 -21.45 -10.88 -2.74
N LYS A 60 -20.72 -10.06 -1.97
CA LYS A 60 -19.27 -10.18 -1.72
C LYS A 60 -18.41 -10.11 -2.98
N ILE A 61 -18.96 -9.61 -4.09
CA ILE A 61 -18.23 -9.44 -5.35
C ILE A 61 -17.52 -8.08 -5.35
N PRO A 62 -16.24 -7.99 -5.78
CA PRO A 62 -15.52 -6.72 -5.89
C PRO A 62 -16.12 -5.81 -6.94
N LYS A 63 -15.85 -4.51 -6.80
CA LYS A 63 -16.25 -3.54 -7.81
C LYS A 63 -15.50 -3.77 -9.12
N LYS A 64 -16.16 -3.37 -10.21
CA LYS A 64 -15.58 -3.35 -11.54
C LYS A 64 -15.28 -1.91 -11.97
N SER A 65 -14.28 -1.74 -12.83
CA SER A 65 -14.07 -0.50 -13.58
C SER A 65 -15.24 -0.26 -14.55
N LYS A 66 -15.27 0.90 -15.21
CA LYS A 66 -16.29 1.20 -16.24
C LYS A 66 -16.22 0.22 -17.42
N GLU A 67 -15.04 -0.30 -17.69
CA GLU A 67 -14.70 -1.27 -18.74
C GLU A 67 -14.94 -2.72 -18.31
N GLY A 68 -15.37 -2.96 -17.06
CA GLY A 68 -15.73 -4.29 -16.56
C GLY A 68 -14.59 -5.06 -15.88
N VAL A 69 -13.42 -4.45 -15.67
CA VAL A 69 -12.27 -5.08 -15.00
C VAL A 69 -12.52 -5.15 -13.49
N THR A 70 -12.40 -6.33 -12.90
CA THR A 70 -12.53 -6.51 -11.44
C THR A 70 -11.36 -5.82 -10.72
N ILE A 71 -11.67 -4.95 -9.75
CA ILE A 71 -10.67 -4.21 -8.97
C ILE A 71 -10.65 -4.76 -7.54
N TRP A 72 -9.56 -5.45 -7.21
CA TRP A 72 -9.28 -5.86 -5.84
C TRP A 72 -8.56 -4.72 -5.11
N ARG A 73 -9.28 -4.03 -4.24
CA ARG A 73 -8.72 -3.00 -3.35
C ARG A 73 -9.29 -3.14 -1.96
N THR A 74 -8.51 -2.72 -0.97
CA THR A 74 -8.94 -2.74 0.43
C THR A 74 -9.14 -1.32 0.96
N PHE A 75 -9.99 -1.22 1.97
CA PHE A 75 -10.16 -0.05 2.84
C PHE A 75 -9.75 -0.48 4.24
N MET A 76 -8.49 -0.26 4.60
CA MET A 76 -7.91 -0.55 5.90
C MET A 76 -6.59 0.19 6.06
N ALA A 77 -6.09 0.28 7.30
CA ALA A 77 -4.75 0.79 7.55
C ALA A 77 -3.70 -0.01 6.74
N GLY A 78 -2.85 0.68 5.97
CA GLY A 78 -1.88 0.05 5.06
C GLY A 78 -2.41 -0.20 3.64
N GLY A 79 -3.71 -0.04 3.41
CA GLY A 79 -4.35 -0.17 2.10
C GLY A 79 -4.12 -1.53 1.43
N SER A 80 -4.11 -1.55 0.09
CA SER A 80 -4.01 -2.80 -0.68
C SER A 80 -2.67 -3.52 -0.53
N ALA A 81 -1.63 -2.84 -0.04
CA ALA A 81 -0.34 -3.50 0.20
C ALA A 81 -0.43 -4.58 1.28
N PHE A 82 -1.34 -4.43 2.26
CA PHE A 82 -1.55 -5.43 3.31
C PHE A 82 -1.94 -6.80 2.74
N VAL A 83 -2.67 -6.82 1.62
CA VAL A 83 -3.14 -8.05 0.96
C VAL A 83 -2.35 -8.41 -0.29
N SER A 84 -1.24 -7.69 -0.54
CA SER A 84 -0.36 -8.00 -1.66
C SER A 84 0.49 -9.23 -1.37
N ALA A 85 1.03 -9.86 -2.42
CA ALA A 85 1.90 -11.03 -2.28
C ALA A 85 3.31 -10.69 -1.76
N GLY A 86 3.62 -9.41 -1.51
CA GLY A 86 4.94 -8.99 -1.02
C GLY A 86 6.06 -9.04 -2.07
N ASN A 87 5.74 -9.28 -3.35
CA ASN A 87 6.72 -9.26 -4.43
C ASN A 87 7.25 -7.83 -4.65
N PHE A 88 8.57 -7.70 -4.81
CA PHE A 88 9.22 -6.43 -5.05
C PHE A 88 10.05 -6.48 -6.34
N PHE A 89 9.86 -5.48 -7.20
CA PHE A 89 10.64 -5.30 -8.42
C PHE A 89 10.87 -3.80 -8.64
N ARG A 90 12.08 -3.43 -9.09
CA ARG A 90 12.33 -2.08 -9.60
C ARG A 90 11.66 -1.95 -10.97
N CYS A 91 10.56 -1.21 -11.04
CA CYS A 91 9.85 -0.98 -12.29
C CYS A 91 10.34 0.32 -12.95
N LEU A 92 10.61 0.28 -14.26
CA LEU A 92 10.86 1.45 -15.11
C LEU A 92 12.05 2.34 -14.70
N GLU A 93 12.98 1.84 -13.86
CA GLU A 93 14.14 2.61 -13.39
C GLU A 93 14.97 3.21 -14.54
N SER A 94 15.27 2.39 -15.56
CA SER A 94 15.99 2.84 -16.76
C SER A 94 15.21 3.87 -17.57
N ASP A 95 13.90 3.68 -17.68
CA ASP A 95 13.02 4.54 -18.48
C ASP A 95 12.91 5.92 -17.84
N PHE A 96 12.68 5.97 -16.52
CA PHE A 96 12.68 7.23 -15.76
C PHE A 96 14.03 7.93 -15.84
N LYS A 97 15.13 7.20 -15.69
CA LYS A 97 16.47 7.77 -15.80
C LYS A 97 16.73 8.36 -17.19
N SER A 98 16.25 7.71 -18.25
CA SER A 98 16.34 8.23 -19.63
C SER A 98 15.55 9.52 -19.84
N MET A 99 14.51 9.75 -19.03
CA MET A 99 13.72 10.99 -19.00
C MET A 99 14.32 12.07 -18.08
N GLY A 100 15.50 11.82 -17.50
CA GLY A 100 16.16 12.74 -16.57
C GLY A 100 15.63 12.68 -15.13
N ILE A 101 14.87 11.64 -14.78
CA ILE A 101 14.36 11.38 -13.43
C ILE A 101 15.17 10.23 -12.83
N ASP A 102 16.21 10.55 -12.07
CA ASP A 102 16.99 9.52 -11.38
C ASP A 102 16.34 9.17 -10.04
N LEU A 103 15.89 7.91 -9.90
CA LEU A 103 15.24 7.37 -8.69
C LEU A 103 16.12 6.34 -7.96
N SER A 104 17.42 6.28 -8.29
CA SER A 104 18.34 5.24 -7.80
C SER A 104 18.37 5.20 -6.27
N ASP A 105 18.39 6.37 -5.63
CA ASP A 105 18.46 6.48 -4.17
C ASP A 105 17.13 6.08 -3.51
N GLU A 106 15.99 6.45 -4.10
CA GLU A 106 14.65 6.08 -3.64
C GLU A 106 14.42 4.55 -3.72
N PHE A 107 14.89 3.90 -4.79
CA PHE A 107 14.83 2.44 -4.88
C PHE A 107 15.67 1.76 -3.80
N LEU A 108 16.90 2.23 -3.56
CA LEU A 108 17.76 1.71 -2.51
C LEU A 108 17.18 1.94 -1.10
N GLU A 109 16.59 3.10 -0.85
CA GLU A 109 15.90 3.37 0.42
C GLU A 109 14.72 2.41 0.62
N ALA A 110 13.86 2.26 -0.39
CA ALA A 110 12.68 1.40 -0.32
C ALA A 110 13.05 -0.07 -0.10
N GLU A 111 14.07 -0.57 -0.80
CA GLU A 111 14.57 -1.95 -0.62
C GLU A 111 15.07 -2.20 0.80
N LYS A 112 15.85 -1.25 1.33
CA LYS A 112 16.38 -1.34 2.69
C LYS A 112 15.26 -1.25 3.75
N GLU A 113 14.30 -0.37 3.56
CA GLU A 113 13.16 -0.20 4.48
C GLU A 113 12.29 -1.45 4.51
N LEU A 114 11.93 -1.97 3.33
CA LEU A 114 11.05 -3.14 3.19
C LEU A 114 11.78 -4.47 3.43
N ARG A 115 13.11 -4.43 3.59
CA ARG A 115 13.99 -5.60 3.77
C ARG A 115 13.83 -6.59 2.62
N VAL A 116 13.86 -6.07 1.41
CA VAL A 116 13.77 -6.89 0.20
C VAL A 116 14.92 -7.89 0.18
N ALA A 117 14.57 -9.16 0.01
CA ALA A 117 15.51 -10.26 -0.06
C ALA A 117 15.00 -11.30 -1.07
N PRO A 118 15.89 -12.10 -1.68
CA PRO A 118 15.49 -13.25 -2.48
C PRO A 118 14.62 -14.22 -1.66
N LEU A 119 13.74 -14.94 -2.34
CA LEU A 119 13.06 -16.10 -1.76
C LEU A 119 14.10 -17.18 -1.44
N ASP A 120 13.96 -17.85 -0.30
CA ASP A 120 14.82 -18.98 0.05
C ASP A 120 14.66 -20.11 -0.97
N ASP A 121 15.78 -20.64 -1.49
CA ASP A 121 15.78 -21.71 -2.51
C ASP A 121 14.99 -22.95 -2.07
N SER A 122 14.92 -23.22 -0.76
CA SER A 122 14.12 -24.33 -0.21
C SER A 122 12.61 -24.17 -0.38
N LEU A 123 12.14 -22.95 -0.64
CA LEU A 123 10.73 -22.63 -0.90
C LEU A 123 10.40 -22.65 -2.39
N ILE A 124 11.40 -22.84 -3.26
CA ILE A 124 11.23 -22.93 -4.71
C ILE A 124 10.96 -24.39 -5.09
N SER A 125 9.77 -24.65 -5.62
CA SER A 125 9.43 -25.94 -6.24
C SER A 125 9.67 -25.89 -7.76
N GLU A 126 9.80 -27.05 -8.42
CA GLU A 126 9.95 -27.15 -9.89
C GLU A 126 8.83 -26.43 -10.68
N GLY A 127 7.68 -26.17 -10.05
CA GLY A 127 6.55 -25.46 -10.66
C GLY A 127 6.44 -23.97 -10.30
N SER A 128 7.47 -23.38 -9.66
CA SER A 128 7.49 -21.97 -9.26
C SER A 128 8.11 -21.08 -10.32
#